data_AF-A0A927AI52-F1
#
_entry.id   AF-A0A927AI52-F1
#
_cell.length_a   1.000
_cell.length_b   1.000
_cell.length_c   1.000
_cell.angle_alpha   90.00
_cell.angle_beta   90.00
_cell.angle_gamma   90.00
#
_symmetry.space_group_name_H-M   'P 1'
#
loop_
_entity.id
_entity.type
_entity.pdbx_description
1 polymer ?
#
loop_
_entity_poly.entity_id
_entity_poly.type
_entity_poly.pdbx_seq_one_letter_code
_entity_poly.pdbx_strand_id
1 'polypeptide(L)' 'MFWELRIQYANGNEKVLRTCKNRETALRYIDAIYSQGYPMHVAFLVRPALDGQALQPA' A
#
# COMPACT_ATOMS: atom_id res chain seq x y z
N MET A 1 12.24 10.55 -3.34
CA MET A 1 11.77 9.17 -3.57
C MET A 1 10.35 9.10 -3.05
N PHE A 2 9.38 8.75 -3.89
CA PHE A 2 7.99 8.64 -3.47
C PHE A 2 7.72 7.23 -2.95
N TRP A 3 6.74 7.08 -2.07
CA TRP A 3 6.32 5.84 -1.43
C TRP A 3 4.84 5.65 -1.67
N GLU A 4 4.45 4.53 -2.23
CA GLU A 4 3.06 4.20 -2.50
C GLU A 4 2.53 3.26 -1.42
N LEU A 5 1.42 3.67 -0.83
CA LEU A 5 0.55 2.84 -0.04
C LEU A 5 -0.39 2.10 -1.00
N ARG A 6 -0.28 0.78 -1.02
CA ARG A 6 -1.12 -0.11 -1.82
C ARG A 6 -1.98 -0.97 -0.91
N ILE A 7 -3.20 -1.23 -1.32
CA ILE A 7 -4.07 -2.25 -0.74
C ILE A 7 -4.12 -3.43 -1.69
N GLN A 8 -3.85 -4.62 -1.17
CA GLN A 8 -4.03 -5.89 -1.84
C GLN A 8 -5.30 -6.52 -1.29
N TYR A 9 -6.29 -6.72 -2.15
CA TYR A 9 -7.51 -7.41 -1.81
C TYR A 9 -7.28 -8.93 -1.90
N ALA A 10 -8.07 -9.72 -1.16
CA ALA A 10 -8.00 -11.19 -1.20
C ALA A 10 -8.23 -11.80 -2.60
N ASN A 11 -8.80 -11.05 -3.55
CA ASN A 11 -8.97 -11.46 -4.94
C ASN A 11 -7.72 -11.26 -5.81
N GLY A 12 -6.58 -10.89 -5.21
CA GLY A 12 -5.32 -10.63 -5.91
C GLY A 12 -5.20 -9.24 -6.54
N ASN A 13 -6.25 -8.41 -6.51
CA ASN A 13 -6.15 -7.04 -7.01
C ASN A 13 -5.36 -6.17 -6.05
N GLU A 14 -4.49 -5.34 -6.62
CA GLU A 14 -3.78 -4.30 -5.91
C GLU A 14 -4.27 -2.92 -6.37
N LYS A 15 -4.43 -1.99 -5.43
CA LYS A 15 -4.78 -0.61 -5.73
C LYS A 15 -3.90 0.35 -4.94
N VAL A 16 -3.38 1.39 -5.60
CA VAL A 16 -2.70 2.49 -4.92
C VAL A 16 -3.75 3.32 -4.20
N LEU A 17 -3.65 3.41 -2.88
CA LEU A 17 -4.49 4.27 -2.06
C LEU A 17 -3.95 5.68 -2.00
N ARG A 18 -2.63 5.80 -1.83
CA ARG A 18 -1.99 7.09 -1.57
C ARG A 18 -0.51 7.03 -1.87
N THR A 19 0.04 8.16 -2.32
CA THR A 19 1.47 8.33 -2.51
C THR A 19 1.98 9.36 -1.50
N CYS A 20 3.02 9.00 -0.77
CA CYS A 20 3.67 9.78 0.27
C CYS A 20 5.10 10.10 -0.16
N LYS A 21 5.66 11.24 0.28
CA LYS A 21 7.09 11.52 0.08
C LYS A 21 7.99 10.77 1.08
N ASN A 22 7.42 10.31 2.20
CA ASN A 22 8.16 9.69 3.31
C ASN A 22 7.60 8.31 3.63
N ARG A 23 8.49 7.33 3.86
CA ARG A 23 8.14 5.96 4.25
C ARG A 23 7.38 5.92 5.58
N GLU A 24 7.85 6.67 6.57
CA GLU A 24 7.22 6.71 7.91
C GLU A 24 5.79 7.21 7.85
N THR A 25 5.50 8.20 7.01
CA THR A 25 4.13 8.69 6.81
C THR A 25 3.24 7.59 6.23
N ALA A 26 3.72 6.82 5.25
CA ALA A 26 2.96 5.69 4.70
C ALA A 26 2.68 4.60 5.75
N LEU A 27 3.66 4.29 6.61
CA LEU A 27 3.50 3.33 7.70
C LEU A 27 2.51 3.81 8.76
N ARG A 28 2.57 5.08 9.17
CA ARG A 28 1.59 5.68 10.10
C ARG A 28 0.17 5.65 9.54
N TYR A 29 0.01 5.80 8.22
CA TYR A 29 -1.29 5.66 7.58
C TYR A 29 -1.83 4.23 7.68
N ILE A 30 -0.98 3.21 7.47
CA ILE A 30 -1.38 1.81 7.67
C ILE A 30 -1.81 1.56 9.10
N ASP A 31 -1.01 2.02 10.06
CA ASP A 31 -1.28 1.88 11.49
C ASP A 31 -2.63 2.52 11.87
N ALA A 32 -2.89 3.74 11.36
CA ALA A 32 -4.17 4.41 11.56
C ALA A 32 -5.35 3.65 10.93
N ILE A 33 -5.17 3.00 9.77
CA ILE A 33 -6.21 2.19 9.15
C ILE A 33 -6.51 0.95 10.00
N TYR A 34 -5.47 0.23 10.44
CA TYR A 34 -5.65 -0.92 11.35
C TYR A 34 -6.25 -0.51 12.70
N SER A 35 -5.98 0.70 13.16
CA SER A 35 -6.58 1.24 14.39
C SER A 35 -8.07 1.56 14.24
N GLN A 36 -8.57 1.85 13.03
CA GLN A 36 -10.00 2.07 12.76
C GLN A 36 -10.78 0.77 12.58
N GLY A 37 -10.09 -0.36 12.42
CA GLY A 37 -10.65 -1.69 12.26
C GLY A 37 -9.69 -2.59 11.50
N TYR A 38 -9.77 -3.90 11.73
CA TYR A 38 -8.97 -4.90 11.00
C TYR A 38 -9.80 -5.46 9.83
N PRO A 39 -9.69 -4.89 8.61
CA PRO A 39 -10.32 -5.51 7.44
C PRO A 39 -9.63 -6.86 7.17
N MET A 40 -10.27 -7.96 7.55
CA MET A 40 -9.70 -9.32 7.47
C MET A 40 -9.29 -9.75 6.05
N HIS A 41 -9.85 -9.14 5.00
CA HIS A 41 -9.67 -9.58 3.60
C HIS A 41 -8.78 -8.64 2.76
N VAL A 42 -7.99 -7.80 3.41
CA VAL A 42 -7.07 -6.89 2.71
C VAL A 42 -5.72 -6.85 3.41
N ALA A 43 -4.65 -6.72 2.62
CA ALA A 43 -3.31 -6.46 3.10
C ALA A 43 -2.86 -5.08 2.63
N PHE A 44 -2.24 -4.30 3.51
CA PHE A 44 -1.64 -3.02 3.15
C PHE A 44 -0.14 -3.18 2.94
N LEU A 45 0.35 -2.64 1.82
CA LEU A 45 1.74 -2.75 1.38
C LEU A 45 2.31 -1.35 1.17
N VAL A 46 3.55 -1.11 1.62
CA VAL A 46 4.31 0.12 1.35
C VAL A 46 5.43 -0.23 0.39
N ARG A 47 5.39 0.30 -0.83
CA ARG A 47 6.46 0.12 -1.81
C ARG A 47 7.04 1.48 -2.22
N PRO A 48 8.35 1.58 -2.47
CA PRO A 48 8.88 2.77 -3.12
C PRO A 48 8.22 2.89 -4.51
N ALA A 49 7.77 4.08 -4.87
CA ALA A 49 7.38 4.40 -6.22
C ALA A 49 8.66 4.41 -7.06
N LEU A 50 9.00 3.26 -7.63
CA LEU A 50 9.98 3.18 -8.69
C LEU A 50 9.29 3.72 -9.94
N ASP A 51 9.89 4.76 -10.53
CA ASP A 51 9.60 5.18 -11.89
C ASP A 51 9.98 4.00 -12.80
N GLY A 52 9.03 3.08 -12.99
CA GLY A 52 9.30 1.76 -13.53
C GLY A 52 8.28 0.74 -13.06
N GLN A 53 7.21 0.61 -13.84
CA GLN A 53 6.39 -0.61 -13.88
C GLN A 53 7.32 -1.84 -14.01
N ALA A 54 7.61 -2.52 -12.91
CA ALA A 54 8.15 -3.86 -12.94
C ALA A 54 7.05 -4.82 -12.50
N LEU A 55 6.35 -5.36 -13.52
CA LEU A 55 5.81 -6.72 -13.61
C LEU A 55 5.33 -7.39 -12.31
N GLN A 56 4.03 -7.63 -12.21
CA GLN A 56 3.51 -8.85 -11.59
C GLN A 56 2.80 -9.64 -12.69
N PRO A 57 3.28 -10.84 -13.08
CA PRO A 57 2.60 -11.67 -14.06
C PRO A 57 1.30 -12.26 -13.48
N ALA A 58 0.36 -12.49 -14.39
CA ALA A 58 -0.96 -13.09 -14.18
C ALA A 58 -0.90 -14.56 -13.77
#